data_AF-A0A2S0NBD5-F1
#
_entry.id   AF-A0A2S0NBD5-F1
#
_cell.length_a   1.000
_cell.length_b   1.000
_cell.length_c   1.000
_cell.angle_alpha   90.00
_cell.angle_beta   90.00
_cell.angle_gamma   90.00
#
_symmetry.space_group_name_H-M   'P 1'
#
loop_
_entity.id
_entity.type
_entity.pdbx_description
1 polymer ?
#
loop_
_entity_poly.entity_id
_entity_poly.type
_entity_poly.pdbx_seq_one_letter_code
_entity_poly.pdbx_strand_id
1 'polypeptide(L)'
;MQISSLPIADAWAAMQPYVARAYSGHFAPIAFTAEVLVSKLLGANETAWFVRQCLALSIFATVTTAALREANPANTVFGSACLAAILVFHPFAADLMSWPFMVMQIACLTCASAAAMFLARFSRDPSARTAWLCAMSGYAAMHFFGVGLAISAATLLALFLTAWAQSSGRFAKWPLIVGTVLTALHAIPIMLRGGGADGAVQWVDSVRRLLVLLVEQPIAALRATFATPWVMQPDLSIPATQAVWGGAFAAMAAIGLVACWRKASIERTPGTVPIVTLALGAYVLTCGLIAARLRAETGAATLVAFLIGGRYLIFPIFYAVLAAGTLRVPAYVYAVGAAGMMISTAVFVRFVAPTLWPSFFP
;
A
#
# COMPACT_ATOMS: atom_id res chain seq x y z
N MET A 1 -3.12 0.50 -29.89
CA MET A 1 -4.54 0.42 -30.31
C MET A 1 -5.21 1.73 -29.92
N GLN A 2 -5.70 2.53 -30.88
CA GLN A 2 -6.36 3.81 -30.61
C GLN A 2 -7.77 3.56 -30.03
N ILE A 3 -7.84 3.28 -28.73
CA ILE A 3 -9.12 3.11 -28.02
C ILE A 3 -9.86 4.47 -27.93
N SER A 4 -9.13 5.58 -28.01
CA SER A 4 -9.65 6.95 -27.89
C SER A 4 -10.56 7.39 -29.03
N SER A 5 -10.48 6.78 -30.21
CA SER A 5 -11.32 7.14 -31.39
C SER A 5 -12.61 6.33 -31.50
N LEU A 6 -12.79 5.29 -30.67
CA LEU A 6 -13.98 4.44 -30.73
C LEU A 6 -15.19 5.09 -30.03
N PRO A 7 -16.41 4.96 -30.60
CA PRO A 7 -17.66 5.23 -29.90
C PRO A 7 -17.71 4.54 -28.53
N ILE A 8 -18.41 5.14 -27.55
CA ILE A 8 -18.44 4.64 -26.16
C ILE A 8 -18.95 3.18 -26.08
N ALA A 9 -19.93 2.82 -26.93
CA ALA A 9 -20.47 1.47 -27.01
C ALA A 9 -19.41 0.43 -27.47
N ASP A 10 -18.59 0.78 -28.46
CA ASP A 10 -17.52 -0.08 -28.99
C ASP A 10 -16.33 -0.17 -28.02
N ALA A 11 -16.10 0.90 -27.27
CA ALA A 11 -15.10 0.92 -26.19
C ALA A 11 -15.50 -0.02 -25.05
N TRP A 12 -16.78 -0.06 -24.67
CA TRP A 12 -17.28 -0.99 -23.66
C TRP A 12 -17.16 -2.45 -24.14
N ALA A 13 -17.54 -2.75 -25.38
CA ALA A 13 -17.37 -4.08 -25.97
C ALA A 13 -15.89 -4.50 -26.02
N ALA A 14 -14.97 -3.57 -26.32
CA ALA A 14 -13.52 -3.82 -26.29
C ALA A 14 -12.96 -3.98 -24.87
N MET A 15 -13.56 -3.34 -23.86
CA MET A 15 -13.17 -3.45 -22.45
C MET A 15 -13.74 -4.69 -21.78
N GLN A 16 -14.91 -5.19 -22.20
CA GLN A 16 -15.62 -6.32 -21.60
C GLN A 16 -14.75 -7.58 -21.36
N PRO A 17 -13.83 -8.00 -22.25
CA PRO A 17 -12.93 -9.12 -21.98
C PRO A 17 -11.95 -8.85 -20.84
N TYR A 18 -11.50 -7.60 -20.68
CA TYR A 18 -10.60 -7.18 -19.59
C TYR A 18 -11.35 -6.95 -18.27
N VAL A 19 -12.67 -6.69 -18.35
CA VAL A 19 -13.58 -6.63 -17.19
C VAL A 19 -14.00 -8.01 -16.69
N ALA A 20 -14.27 -8.93 -17.61
CA ALA A 20 -14.69 -10.29 -17.28
C ALA A 20 -13.53 -11.26 -17.09
N ARG A 21 -12.29 -10.86 -17.40
CA ARG A 21 -11.10 -11.71 -17.25
C ARG A 21 -9.99 -11.01 -16.48
N ALA A 22 -9.68 -11.54 -15.30
CA ALA A 22 -8.44 -11.22 -14.61
C ALA A 22 -7.26 -11.49 -15.55
N TYR A 23 -6.49 -10.46 -15.84
CA TYR A 23 -5.26 -10.57 -16.62
C TYR A 23 -4.07 -10.49 -15.66
N SER A 24 -3.17 -11.47 -15.70
CA SER A 24 -1.97 -11.52 -14.84
C SER A 24 -2.25 -11.34 -13.34
N GLY A 25 -3.36 -11.88 -12.84
CA GLY A 25 -3.75 -11.76 -11.43
C GLY A 25 -4.16 -10.35 -10.98
N HIS A 26 -4.51 -9.45 -11.89
CA HIS A 26 -5.06 -8.13 -11.55
C HIS A 26 -6.55 -8.07 -11.92
N PHE A 27 -7.41 -7.86 -10.93
CA PHE A 27 -8.79 -7.40 -11.12
C PHE A 27 -8.77 -5.87 -10.99
N ALA A 28 -8.26 -5.18 -12.01
CA ALA A 28 -8.31 -3.72 -12.07
C ALA A 28 -9.37 -3.14 -13.05
N PRO A 29 -10.42 -3.88 -13.48
CA PRO A 29 -11.19 -3.44 -14.62
C PRO A 29 -12.04 -2.19 -14.38
N ILE A 30 -12.57 -1.98 -13.17
CA ILE A 30 -13.37 -0.78 -12.89
C ILE A 30 -12.48 0.47 -12.90
N ALA A 31 -11.32 0.40 -12.24
CA ALA A 31 -10.40 1.53 -12.17
C ALA A 31 -9.74 1.81 -13.54
N PHE A 32 -9.34 0.78 -14.30
CA PHE A 32 -8.87 0.97 -15.68
C PHE A 32 -9.98 1.46 -16.62
N THR A 33 -11.22 0.98 -16.48
CA THR A 33 -12.34 1.47 -17.28
C THR A 33 -12.63 2.93 -16.95
N ALA A 34 -12.64 3.31 -15.68
CA ALA A 34 -12.78 4.69 -15.25
C ALA A 34 -11.64 5.57 -15.82
N GLU A 35 -10.41 5.07 -15.80
CA GLU A 35 -9.25 5.76 -16.38
C GLU A 35 -9.39 5.96 -17.89
N VAL A 36 -9.82 4.93 -18.63
CA VAL A 36 -10.07 5.01 -20.07
C VAL A 36 -11.19 6.00 -20.38
N LEU A 37 -12.29 5.96 -19.62
CA LEU A 37 -13.40 6.89 -19.80
C LEU A 37 -13.00 8.33 -19.51
N VAL A 38 -12.25 8.57 -18.42
CA VAL A 38 -11.73 9.90 -18.08
C VAL A 38 -10.76 10.39 -19.16
N SER A 39 -9.86 9.52 -19.64
CA SER A 39 -8.92 9.84 -20.73
C SER A 39 -9.65 10.14 -22.05
N LYS A 40 -10.81 9.52 -22.29
CA LYS A 40 -11.67 9.85 -23.45
C LYS A 40 -12.38 11.20 -23.29
N LEU A 41 -12.90 11.49 -22.10
CA LEU A 41 -13.64 12.73 -21.83
C LEU A 41 -12.75 13.97 -21.82
N LEU A 42 -11.55 13.86 -21.26
CA LEU A 42 -10.61 14.98 -21.10
C LEU A 42 -9.53 15.03 -22.19
N GLY A 43 -9.47 14.00 -23.05
CA GLY A 43 -8.40 13.82 -24.02
C GLY A 43 -7.06 13.45 -23.38
N ALA A 44 -6.03 13.28 -24.22
CA ALA A 44 -4.65 13.03 -23.79
C ALA A 44 -3.94 14.34 -23.38
N ASN A 45 -4.62 15.22 -22.65
CA ASN A 45 -4.06 16.50 -22.20
C ASN A 45 -3.22 16.29 -20.94
N GLU A 46 -1.92 16.54 -21.04
CA GLU A 46 -0.95 16.38 -19.94
C GLU A 46 -1.30 17.26 -18.73
N THR A 47 -1.74 18.50 -18.95
CA THR A 47 -2.16 19.42 -17.89
C THR A 47 -3.37 18.89 -17.13
N ALA A 48 -4.40 18.40 -17.84
CA ALA A 48 -5.59 17.84 -17.22
C ALA A 48 -5.26 16.60 -16.38
N TRP A 49 -4.37 15.76 -16.89
CA TRP A 49 -3.86 14.61 -16.16
C TRP A 49 -3.09 15.02 -14.89
N PHE A 50 -2.17 15.96 -15.00
CA PHE A 50 -1.36 16.45 -13.88
C PHE A 50 -2.24 17.05 -12.77
N VAL A 51 -3.22 17.89 -13.13
CA VAL A 51 -4.18 18.47 -12.16
C VAL A 51 -4.94 17.38 -11.41
N ARG A 52 -5.39 16.32 -12.11
CA ARG A 52 -6.07 15.20 -11.47
C ARG A 52 -5.17 14.45 -10.49
N GLN A 53 -3.90 14.25 -10.83
CA GLN A 53 -2.94 13.63 -9.92
C GLN A 53 -2.71 14.49 -8.67
N CYS A 54 -2.60 15.81 -8.84
CA CYS A 54 -2.50 16.75 -7.71
C CYS A 54 -3.73 16.68 -6.80
N LEU A 55 -4.94 16.59 -7.38
CA LEU A 55 -6.18 16.44 -6.62
C LEU A 55 -6.21 15.11 -5.86
N ALA A 56 -5.87 14.00 -6.51
CA ALA A 56 -5.81 12.69 -5.87
C ALA A 56 -4.79 12.66 -4.73
N LEU A 57 -3.61 13.24 -4.94
CA LEU A 57 -2.56 13.35 -3.93
C LEU A 57 -2.98 14.24 -2.75
N SER A 58 -3.71 15.32 -3.02
CA SER A 58 -4.25 16.21 -1.98
C SER A 58 -5.31 15.51 -1.12
N ILE A 59 -6.19 14.73 -1.74
CA ILE A 59 -7.18 13.90 -1.03
C ILE A 59 -6.43 12.86 -0.17
N PHE A 60 -5.46 12.16 -0.76
CA PHE A 60 -4.63 11.19 -0.04
C PHE A 60 -3.94 11.81 1.18
N ALA A 61 -3.30 12.98 1.02
CA ALA A 61 -2.64 13.71 2.10
C ALA A 61 -3.62 14.08 3.21
N THR A 62 -4.82 14.55 2.85
CA THR A 62 -5.87 14.95 3.79
C THR A 62 -6.38 13.76 4.60
N VAL A 63 -6.71 12.65 3.92
CA VAL A 63 -7.21 11.43 4.57
C VAL A 63 -6.11 10.81 5.44
N THR A 64 -4.87 10.83 4.99
CA THR A 64 -3.72 10.33 5.77
C THR A 64 -3.45 11.19 7.01
N THR A 65 -3.51 12.51 6.88
CA THR A 65 -3.41 13.44 8.02
C THR A 65 -4.49 13.15 9.06
N ALA A 66 -5.73 12.94 8.61
CA ALA A 66 -6.83 12.56 9.48
C ALA A 66 -6.57 11.20 10.15
N ALA A 67 -6.14 10.19 9.39
CA ALA A 67 -5.80 8.87 9.93
C ALA A 67 -4.72 8.93 11.02
N LEU A 68 -3.64 9.68 10.79
CA LEU A 68 -2.54 9.86 11.75
C LEU A 68 -2.97 10.59 13.02
N ARG A 69 -3.87 11.58 12.90
CA ARG A 69 -4.46 12.27 14.05
C ARG A 69 -5.39 11.35 14.85
N GLU A 70 -6.20 10.53 14.18
CA GLU A 70 -7.07 9.58 14.87
C GLU A 70 -6.27 8.45 15.54
N ALA A 71 -5.15 8.02 14.93
CA ALA A 71 -4.27 7.00 15.45
C ALA A 71 -3.59 7.43 16.76
N ASN A 72 -3.24 8.71 16.89
CA ASN A 72 -2.70 9.28 18.11
C ASN A 72 -3.23 10.70 18.33
N PRO A 73 -4.25 10.89 19.20
CA PRO A 73 -4.85 12.19 19.48
C PRO A 73 -3.88 13.23 20.06
N ALA A 74 -2.71 12.82 20.57
CA ALA A 74 -1.67 13.73 21.01
C ALA A 74 -0.93 14.42 19.85
N ASN A 75 -1.05 13.89 18.63
CA ASN A 75 -0.51 14.55 17.44
C ASN A 75 -1.34 15.80 17.12
N THR A 76 -0.67 16.94 17.00
CA THR A 76 -1.30 18.17 16.50
C THR A 76 -1.67 18.00 15.02
N VAL A 77 -2.63 18.80 14.53
CA VAL A 77 -2.97 18.81 13.10
C VAL A 77 -1.73 19.10 12.25
N PHE A 78 -0.90 20.05 12.68
CA PHE A 78 0.36 20.38 12.02
C PHE A 78 1.34 19.19 12.01
N GLY A 79 1.51 18.49 13.14
CA GLY A 79 2.39 17.32 13.23
C GLY A 79 1.93 16.18 12.32
N SER A 80 0.63 15.86 12.33
CA SER A 80 0.04 14.85 11.44
C SER A 80 0.16 15.24 9.96
N ALA A 81 -0.01 16.53 9.63
CA ALA A 81 0.16 17.04 8.28
C ALA A 81 1.62 16.94 7.81
N CYS A 82 2.58 17.28 8.67
CA CYS A 82 4.01 17.11 8.36
C CYS A 82 4.37 15.63 8.16
N LEU A 83 3.83 14.73 9.00
CA LEU A 83 4.06 13.30 8.85
C LEU A 83 3.42 12.74 7.56
N ALA A 84 2.22 13.21 7.18
CA ALA A 84 1.65 12.89 5.88
C ALA A 84 2.47 13.48 4.71
N ALA A 85 3.03 14.68 4.90
CA ALA A 85 3.87 15.35 3.91
C ALA A 85 5.16 14.58 3.60
N ILE A 86 5.67 13.77 4.54
CA ILE A 86 6.79 12.84 4.27
C ILE A 86 6.46 11.88 3.12
N LEU A 87 5.20 11.42 3.03
CA LEU A 87 4.76 10.55 1.92
C LEU A 87 4.57 11.33 0.62
N VAL A 88 3.93 12.49 0.71
CA VAL A 88 3.60 13.35 -0.44
C VAL A 88 4.86 13.87 -1.11
N PHE A 89 5.89 14.18 -0.33
CA PHE A 89 7.16 14.69 -0.82
C PHE A 89 8.24 13.61 -0.88
N HIS A 90 7.91 12.33 -0.73
CA HIS A 90 8.90 11.27 -0.94
C HIS A 90 9.30 11.21 -2.44
N PRO A 91 10.55 10.87 -2.81
CA PRO A 91 10.95 10.79 -4.23
C PRO A 91 10.06 9.89 -5.10
N PHE A 92 9.52 8.80 -4.53
CA PHE A 92 8.55 7.95 -5.22
C PHE A 92 7.20 8.63 -5.49
N ALA A 93 6.82 9.67 -4.76
CA ALA A 93 5.61 10.44 -5.08
C ALA A 93 5.79 11.20 -6.40
N ALA A 94 7.01 11.62 -6.76
CA ALA A 94 7.27 12.19 -8.08
C ALA A 94 7.05 11.16 -9.19
N ASP A 95 7.46 9.91 -8.98
CA ASP A 95 7.18 8.79 -9.90
C ASP A 95 5.66 8.55 -10.04
N LEU A 96 4.91 8.55 -8.92
CA LEU A 96 3.45 8.47 -8.95
C LEU A 96 2.78 9.63 -9.70
N MET A 97 3.34 10.84 -9.61
CA MET A 97 2.87 12.02 -10.33
C MET A 97 3.22 11.99 -11.82
N SER A 98 4.20 11.17 -12.23
CA SER A 98 4.73 11.12 -13.60
C SER A 98 4.00 10.13 -14.53
N TRP A 99 3.15 9.25 -14.00
CA TRP A 99 2.40 8.26 -14.79
C TRP A 99 0.88 8.34 -14.57
N PRO A 100 0.03 8.31 -15.61
CA PRO A 100 -1.43 8.43 -15.50
C PRO A 100 -2.13 7.34 -14.70
N PHE A 101 -1.67 6.10 -14.83
CA PHE A 101 -2.26 4.97 -14.14
C PHE A 101 -1.94 4.93 -12.64
N MET A 102 -1.00 5.74 -12.16
CA MET A 102 -0.62 5.77 -10.74
C MET A 102 -1.67 6.46 -9.86
N VAL A 103 -2.65 7.15 -10.45
CA VAL A 103 -3.83 7.65 -9.72
C VAL A 103 -4.55 6.52 -8.97
N MET A 104 -4.58 5.31 -9.55
CA MET A 104 -5.17 4.13 -8.92
C MET A 104 -4.37 3.71 -7.68
N GLN A 105 -3.05 3.84 -7.72
CA GLN A 105 -2.20 3.54 -6.58
C GLN A 105 -2.41 4.56 -5.45
N ILE A 106 -2.55 5.84 -5.78
CA ILE A 106 -2.92 6.90 -4.83
C ILE A 106 -4.31 6.63 -4.22
N ALA A 107 -5.29 6.22 -5.03
CA ALA A 107 -6.62 5.84 -4.55
C ALA A 107 -6.57 4.63 -3.61
N CYS A 108 -5.77 3.60 -3.93
CA CYS A 108 -5.54 2.44 -3.07
C CYS A 108 -4.96 2.86 -1.69
N LEU A 109 -3.93 3.70 -1.69
CA LEU A 109 -3.34 4.24 -0.46
C LEU A 109 -4.35 5.11 0.32
N THR A 110 -5.19 5.87 -0.38
CA THR A 110 -6.26 6.68 0.24
C THR A 110 -7.29 5.80 0.95
N CYS A 111 -7.72 4.71 0.31
CA CYS A 111 -8.59 3.71 0.92
C CYS A 111 -7.95 3.06 2.15
N ALA A 112 -6.64 2.77 2.09
CA ALA A 112 -5.89 2.24 3.23
C ALA A 112 -5.80 3.24 4.39
N SER A 113 -5.55 4.52 4.11
CA SER A 113 -5.58 5.59 5.11
C SER A 113 -6.97 5.75 5.73
N ALA A 114 -8.02 5.68 4.92
CA ALA A 114 -9.40 5.72 5.42
C ALA A 114 -9.70 4.52 6.33
N ALA A 115 -9.27 3.31 5.95
CA ALA A 115 -9.38 2.12 6.78
C ALA A 115 -8.66 2.30 8.13
N ALA A 116 -7.42 2.82 8.11
CA ALA A 116 -6.66 3.13 9.32
C ALA A 116 -7.36 4.19 10.20
N MET A 117 -7.91 5.25 9.59
CA MET A 117 -8.68 6.28 10.29
C MET A 117 -9.90 5.69 11.00
N PHE A 118 -10.70 4.88 10.31
CA PHE A 118 -11.89 4.28 10.89
C PHE A 118 -11.57 3.17 11.91
N LEU A 119 -10.47 2.44 11.72
CA LEU A 119 -9.96 1.49 12.70
C LEU A 119 -9.54 2.20 13.99
N ALA A 120 -8.81 3.32 13.89
CA ALA A 120 -8.44 4.14 15.05
C ALA A 120 -9.66 4.72 15.76
N ARG A 121 -10.70 5.13 15.03
CA ARG A 121 -11.98 5.57 15.60
C ARG A 121 -12.70 4.42 16.31
N PHE A 122 -12.84 3.26 15.66
CA PHE A 122 -13.47 2.08 16.24
C PHE A 122 -12.75 1.63 17.53
N SER A 123 -11.41 1.73 17.57
CA SER A 123 -10.61 1.37 18.74
C SER A 123 -10.85 2.26 19.97
N ARG A 124 -11.39 3.47 19.80
CA ARG A 124 -11.72 4.39 20.89
C ARG A 124 -13.20 4.40 21.22
N ASP A 125 -14.05 4.43 20.19
CA ASP A 125 -15.50 4.44 20.30
C ASP A 125 -16.12 3.41 19.34
N PRO A 126 -16.24 2.14 19.78
CA PRO A 126 -16.72 1.07 18.93
C PRO A 126 -18.18 1.28 18.51
N SER A 127 -18.41 1.40 17.20
CA SER A 127 -19.76 1.48 16.63
C SER A 127 -19.88 0.67 15.35
N ALA A 128 -21.09 0.21 15.03
CA ALA A 128 -21.32 -0.55 13.79
C ALA A 128 -20.96 0.27 12.55
N ARG A 129 -21.25 1.58 12.56
CA ARG A 129 -20.90 2.49 11.46
C ARG A 129 -19.40 2.56 11.22
N THR A 130 -18.58 2.72 12.27
CA THR A 130 -17.12 2.79 12.13
C THR A 130 -16.53 1.46 11.69
N ALA A 131 -17.05 0.34 12.19
CA ALA A 131 -16.65 -1.00 11.73
C ALA A 131 -16.97 -1.23 10.24
N TRP A 132 -18.16 -0.83 9.77
CA TRP A 132 -18.52 -0.88 8.35
C TRP A 132 -17.60 -0.03 7.48
N LEU A 133 -17.39 1.23 7.87
CA LEU A 133 -16.53 2.14 7.12
C LEU A 133 -15.08 1.64 7.08
N CYS A 134 -14.58 1.05 8.16
CA CYS A 134 -13.27 0.39 8.21
C CYS A 134 -13.20 -0.77 7.21
N ALA A 135 -14.11 -1.75 7.33
CA ALA A 135 -14.10 -2.94 6.48
C ALA A 135 -14.29 -2.60 4.99
N MET A 136 -15.21 -1.69 4.67
CA MET A 136 -15.49 -1.29 3.29
C MET A 136 -14.36 -0.45 2.68
N SER A 137 -13.68 0.39 3.46
CA SER A 137 -12.49 1.12 2.97
C SER A 137 -11.34 0.15 2.65
N GLY A 138 -11.10 -0.85 3.51
CA GLY A 138 -10.10 -1.89 3.25
C GLY A 138 -10.44 -2.70 1.99
N TYR A 139 -11.70 -3.12 1.85
CA TYR A 139 -12.18 -3.82 0.66
C TYR A 139 -12.09 -2.98 -0.62
N ALA A 140 -12.43 -1.68 -0.55
CA ALA A 140 -12.36 -0.78 -1.69
C ALA A 140 -10.95 -0.70 -2.29
N ALA A 141 -9.90 -0.81 -1.47
CA ALA A 141 -8.51 -0.82 -1.94
C ALA A 141 -8.22 -1.92 -2.97
N MET A 142 -8.93 -3.06 -2.90
CA MET A 142 -8.77 -4.19 -3.84
C MET A 142 -9.14 -3.82 -5.29
N HIS A 143 -10.04 -2.85 -5.48
CA HIS A 143 -10.53 -2.46 -6.81
C HIS A 143 -9.56 -1.56 -7.57
N PHE A 144 -8.57 -1.02 -6.89
CA PHE A 144 -7.60 -0.09 -7.48
C PHE A 144 -6.25 -0.74 -7.78
N PHE A 145 -5.79 -1.65 -6.92
CA PHE A 145 -4.46 -2.24 -7.06
C PHE A 145 -4.36 -3.63 -6.43
N GLY A 146 -3.53 -4.52 -7.00
CA GLY A 146 -3.40 -5.90 -6.52
C GLY A 146 -2.93 -6.03 -5.06
N VAL A 147 -2.16 -5.06 -4.56
CA VAL A 147 -1.76 -4.97 -3.15
C VAL A 147 -2.97 -4.68 -2.23
N GLY A 148 -4.08 -4.19 -2.77
CA GLY A 148 -5.32 -3.97 -2.02
C GLY A 148 -5.85 -5.22 -1.32
N LEU A 149 -5.54 -6.43 -1.81
CA LEU A 149 -5.87 -7.67 -1.11
C LEU A 149 -5.15 -7.77 0.25
N ALA A 150 -3.85 -7.44 0.30
CA ALA A 150 -3.08 -7.42 1.54
C ALA A 150 -3.65 -6.39 2.53
N ILE A 151 -4.04 -5.22 2.03
CA ILE A 151 -4.64 -4.14 2.83
C ILE A 151 -6.00 -4.57 3.39
N SER A 152 -6.87 -5.16 2.56
CA SER A 152 -8.19 -5.63 3.00
C SER A 152 -8.06 -6.71 4.08
N ALA A 153 -7.22 -7.73 3.84
CA ALA A 153 -7.00 -8.81 4.80
C ALA A 153 -6.41 -8.32 6.13
N ALA A 154 -5.40 -7.43 6.07
CA ALA A 154 -4.82 -6.83 7.27
C ALA A 154 -5.83 -5.94 8.03
N THR A 155 -6.69 -5.22 7.31
CA THR A 155 -7.77 -4.41 7.90
C THR A 155 -8.77 -5.28 8.64
N LEU A 156 -9.22 -6.37 8.03
CA LEU A 156 -10.16 -7.31 8.66
C LEU A 156 -9.54 -7.99 9.88
N LEU A 157 -8.27 -8.40 9.80
CA LEU A 157 -7.55 -8.97 10.94
C LEU A 157 -7.44 -7.97 12.09
N ALA A 158 -6.99 -6.75 11.81
CA ALA A 158 -6.85 -5.72 12.84
C ALA A 158 -8.20 -5.33 13.46
N LEU A 159 -9.26 -5.23 12.65
CA LEU A 159 -10.62 -4.97 13.13
C LEU A 159 -11.13 -6.12 14.01
N PHE A 160 -10.90 -7.37 13.60
CA PHE A 160 -11.27 -8.55 14.39
C PHE A 160 -10.56 -8.56 15.75
N LEU A 161 -9.24 -8.38 15.77
CA LEU A 161 -8.46 -8.36 17.00
C LEU A 161 -8.87 -7.20 17.91
N THR A 162 -9.16 -6.02 17.34
CA THR A 162 -9.69 -4.86 18.09
C THR A 162 -11.04 -5.19 18.72
N ALA A 163 -11.96 -5.77 17.93
CA ALA A 163 -13.28 -6.13 18.41
C ALA A 163 -13.25 -7.23 19.48
N TRP A 164 -12.34 -8.18 19.35
CA TRP A 164 -12.09 -9.23 20.34
C TRP A 164 -11.53 -8.65 21.64
N ALA A 165 -10.48 -7.83 21.56
CA ALA A 165 -9.82 -7.24 22.74
C ALA A 165 -10.76 -6.32 23.56
N GLN A 166 -11.72 -5.67 22.91
CA GLN A 166 -12.67 -4.75 23.56
C GLN A 166 -14.03 -5.38 23.88
N SER A 167 -14.23 -6.67 23.59
CA SER A 167 -15.55 -7.32 23.66
C SER A 167 -16.65 -6.59 22.85
N SER A 168 -16.26 -5.92 21.76
CA SER A 168 -17.15 -5.11 20.92
C SER A 168 -17.64 -5.86 19.67
N GLY A 169 -17.57 -7.19 19.69
CA GLY A 169 -17.91 -8.09 18.59
C GLY A 169 -19.32 -7.90 18.00
N ARG A 170 -20.30 -7.42 18.80
CA ARG A 170 -21.66 -7.12 18.31
C ARG A 170 -21.68 -6.05 17.20
N PHE A 171 -20.74 -5.11 17.24
CA PHE A 171 -20.63 -4.03 16.24
C PHE A 171 -19.86 -4.47 15.00
N ALA A 172 -18.86 -5.35 15.17
CA ALA A 172 -17.97 -5.77 14.09
C ALA A 172 -18.41 -7.06 13.37
N LYS A 173 -19.33 -7.86 13.96
CA LYS A 173 -19.74 -9.17 13.42
C LYS A 173 -20.10 -9.13 11.93
N TRP A 174 -21.06 -8.31 11.55
CA TRP A 174 -21.52 -8.24 10.15
C TRP A 174 -20.50 -7.58 9.21
N PRO A 175 -19.86 -6.45 9.56
CA PRO A 175 -18.75 -5.90 8.77
C PRO A 175 -17.64 -6.92 8.50
N LEU A 176 -17.26 -7.72 9.49
CA LEU A 176 -16.24 -8.77 9.34
C LEU A 176 -16.70 -9.90 8.44
N ILE A 177 -17.91 -10.42 8.63
CA ILE A 177 -18.47 -11.49 7.78
C ILE A 177 -18.55 -11.02 6.33
N VAL A 178 -19.22 -9.89 6.09
CA VAL A 178 -19.42 -9.37 4.73
C VAL A 178 -18.10 -8.95 4.10
N GLY A 179 -17.23 -8.25 4.82
CA GLY A 179 -15.91 -7.87 4.34
C GLY A 179 -15.04 -9.07 3.98
N THR A 180 -15.08 -10.14 4.78
CA THR A 180 -14.36 -11.40 4.50
C THR A 180 -14.92 -12.09 3.27
N VAL A 181 -16.24 -12.23 3.17
CA VAL A 181 -16.91 -12.84 2.01
C VAL A 181 -16.58 -12.07 0.73
N LEU A 182 -16.72 -10.74 0.73
CA LEU A 182 -16.40 -9.91 -0.43
C LEU A 182 -14.91 -10.00 -0.80
N THR A 183 -14.02 -9.95 0.18
CA THR A 183 -12.57 -10.10 -0.03
C THR A 183 -12.24 -11.47 -0.64
N ALA A 184 -12.84 -12.54 -0.12
CA ALA A 184 -12.65 -13.90 -0.63
C ALA A 184 -13.19 -14.07 -2.05
N LEU A 185 -14.42 -13.59 -2.32
CA LEU A 185 -15.04 -13.62 -3.65
C LEU A 185 -14.22 -12.85 -4.68
N HIS A 186 -13.49 -11.81 -4.27
CA HIS A 186 -12.60 -11.06 -5.13
C HIS A 186 -11.22 -11.73 -5.28
N ALA A 187 -10.68 -12.32 -4.21
CA ALA A 187 -9.38 -12.99 -4.20
C ALA A 187 -9.38 -14.33 -4.96
N ILE A 188 -10.45 -15.13 -4.86
CA ILE A 188 -10.54 -16.46 -5.48
C ILE A 188 -10.35 -16.39 -7.01
N PRO A 189 -11.08 -15.55 -7.77
CA PRO A 189 -10.86 -15.41 -9.21
C PRO A 189 -9.46 -14.92 -9.57
N ILE A 190 -8.88 -14.02 -8.76
CA ILE A 190 -7.50 -13.57 -8.92
C ILE A 190 -6.52 -14.74 -8.79
N MET A 191 -6.70 -15.58 -7.76
CA MET A 191 -5.83 -16.74 -7.52
C MET A 191 -5.97 -17.79 -8.61
N LEU A 192 -7.19 -18.08 -9.06
CA LEU A 192 -7.47 -19.09 -10.09
C LEU A 192 -6.96 -18.69 -11.49
N ARG A 193 -6.78 -17.39 -11.75
CA ARG A 193 -6.29 -16.87 -13.05
C ARG A 193 -4.89 -16.26 -12.97
N GLY A 194 -4.32 -16.16 -11.77
CA GLY A 194 -2.95 -15.76 -11.50
C GLY A 194 -2.00 -16.94 -11.67
N GLY A 195 -1.83 -17.39 -12.91
CA GLY A 195 -0.89 -18.45 -13.28
C GLY A 195 0.31 -17.86 -14.01
N GLY A 196 1.46 -17.81 -13.33
CA GLY A 196 2.74 -18.00 -14.02
C GLY A 196 2.78 -19.42 -14.55
N ALA A 197 3.48 -19.62 -15.67
CA ALA A 197 3.53 -20.84 -16.46
C ALA A 197 3.71 -22.13 -15.64
N ASP A 198 3.27 -23.25 -16.21
CA ASP A 198 3.45 -24.62 -15.72
C ASP A 198 4.88 -24.84 -15.18
N GLY A 199 5.02 -24.84 -13.86
CA GLY A 199 6.30 -24.97 -13.17
C GLY A 199 6.13 -25.51 -11.76
N ALA A 200 7.11 -26.28 -11.28
CA ALA A 200 7.06 -26.86 -9.94
C ALA A 200 7.08 -25.76 -8.87
N VAL A 201 6.04 -25.70 -8.04
CA VAL A 201 5.94 -24.73 -6.94
C VAL A 201 6.99 -25.08 -5.88
N GLN A 202 8.08 -24.32 -5.84
CA GLN A 202 9.10 -24.45 -4.79
C GLN A 202 8.69 -23.59 -3.58
N TRP A 203 8.02 -24.22 -2.62
CA TRP A 203 7.56 -23.56 -1.39
C TRP A 203 8.71 -22.90 -0.62
N VAL A 204 9.84 -23.60 -0.51
CA VAL A 204 11.04 -23.11 0.19
C VAL A 204 11.56 -21.82 -0.42
N ASP A 205 11.59 -21.72 -1.75
CA ASP A 205 12.03 -20.50 -2.44
C ASP A 205 11.02 -19.36 -2.28
N SER A 206 9.73 -19.67 -2.21
CA SER A 206 8.68 -18.68 -1.94
C SER A 206 8.83 -18.08 -0.53
N VAL A 207 9.09 -18.93 0.47
CA VAL A 207 9.38 -18.49 1.84
C VAL A 207 10.67 -17.66 1.87
N ARG A 208 11.75 -18.13 1.24
CA ARG A 208 13.02 -17.39 1.17
C ARG A 208 12.81 -16.00 0.55
N ARG A 209 12.07 -15.90 -0.55
CA ARG A 209 11.75 -14.62 -1.22
C ARG A 209 10.94 -13.69 -0.35
N LEU A 210 9.92 -14.21 0.36
CA LEU A 210 9.17 -13.45 1.35
C LEU A 210 10.13 -12.83 2.38
N LEU A 211 11.01 -13.64 2.96
CA LEU A 211 11.93 -13.17 4.00
C LEU A 211 12.95 -12.16 3.46
N VAL A 212 13.46 -12.34 2.23
CA VAL A 212 14.32 -11.33 1.56
C VAL A 212 13.55 -10.02 1.37
N LEU A 213 12.30 -10.08 0.88
CA LEU A 213 11.48 -8.89 0.67
C LEU A 213 11.18 -8.12 1.96
N LEU A 214 11.05 -8.82 3.10
CA LEU A 214 10.86 -8.20 4.42
C LEU A 214 12.01 -7.28 4.84
N VAL A 215 13.20 -7.47 4.25
CA VAL A 215 14.40 -6.69 4.54
C VAL A 215 14.68 -5.70 3.41
N GLU A 216 14.71 -6.21 2.17
CA GLU A 216 15.17 -5.42 1.03
C GLU A 216 14.17 -4.35 0.60
N GLN A 217 12.85 -4.52 0.78
CA GLN A 217 11.90 -3.47 0.42
C GLN A 217 12.06 -2.20 1.28
N PRO A 218 12.11 -2.27 2.63
CA PRO A 218 12.37 -1.13 3.49
C PRO A 218 13.72 -0.50 3.18
N ILE A 219 14.77 -1.33 2.98
CA ILE A 219 16.09 -0.84 2.61
C ILE A 219 16.03 -0.07 1.29
N ALA A 220 15.49 -0.66 0.23
CA ALA A 220 15.34 0.00 -1.07
C ALA A 220 14.51 1.29 -0.97
N ALA A 221 13.47 1.28 -0.15
CA ALA A 221 12.62 2.44 0.02
C ALA A 221 13.30 3.58 0.81
N LEU A 222 14.04 3.25 1.88
CA LEU A 222 14.89 4.21 2.60
C LEU A 222 16.02 4.74 1.72
N ARG A 223 16.61 3.90 0.86
CA ARG A 223 17.68 4.32 -0.05
C ARG A 223 17.17 5.36 -1.04
N ALA A 224 15.94 5.22 -1.52
CA ALA A 224 15.32 6.21 -2.39
C ALA A 224 15.14 7.58 -1.73
N THR A 225 14.97 7.63 -0.41
CA THR A 225 14.94 8.87 0.39
C THR A 225 16.23 9.71 0.31
N PHE A 226 17.34 9.14 -0.15
CA PHE A 226 18.60 9.86 -0.28
C PHE A 226 18.93 10.28 -1.72
N ALA A 227 18.05 10.00 -2.68
CA ALA A 227 18.23 10.38 -4.08
C ALA A 227 19.62 9.96 -4.65
N THR A 228 20.08 8.76 -4.31
CA THR A 228 21.39 8.25 -4.76
C THR A 228 21.23 7.16 -5.84
N PRO A 229 21.71 7.37 -7.09
CA PRO A 229 21.52 6.43 -8.21
C PRO A 229 22.10 5.03 -7.97
N TRP A 230 23.32 4.96 -7.43
CA TRP A 230 24.09 3.73 -7.25
C TRP A 230 23.58 2.82 -6.13
N VAL A 231 22.84 3.41 -5.18
CA VAL A 231 22.33 2.70 -4.01
C VAL A 231 20.99 2.01 -4.31
N MET A 232 20.39 2.27 -5.48
CA MET A 232 19.08 1.71 -5.87
C MET A 232 19.11 0.26 -6.38
N GLN A 233 20.30 -0.34 -6.54
CA GLN A 233 20.39 -1.75 -6.90
C GLN A 233 20.25 -2.62 -5.64
N PRO A 234 19.23 -3.49 -5.55
CA PRO A 234 19.12 -4.43 -4.44
C PRO A 234 20.31 -5.40 -4.50
N ASP A 235 20.98 -5.60 -3.38
CA ASP A 235 22.10 -6.54 -3.32
C ASP A 235 21.57 -7.97 -3.19
N LEU A 236 21.18 -8.56 -4.31
CA LEU A 236 20.67 -9.93 -4.32
C LEU A 236 21.80 -10.98 -4.41
N SER A 237 23.05 -10.60 -4.14
CA SER A 237 24.20 -11.52 -4.21
C SER A 237 24.23 -12.52 -3.05
N ILE A 238 23.61 -12.20 -1.90
CA ILE A 238 23.57 -13.06 -0.71
C ILE A 238 22.14 -13.23 -0.16
N PRO A 239 21.21 -13.83 -0.92
CA PRO A 239 19.80 -13.94 -0.54
C PRO A 239 19.56 -14.81 0.71
N ALA A 240 20.47 -15.73 1.01
CA ALA A 240 20.39 -16.56 2.21
C ALA A 240 20.54 -15.73 3.48
N THR A 241 21.50 -14.81 3.52
CA THR A 241 21.73 -13.93 4.68
C THR A 241 20.55 -12.98 4.89
N GLN A 242 20.06 -12.37 3.81
CA GLN A 242 18.86 -11.52 3.87
C GLN A 242 17.63 -12.27 4.39
N ALA A 243 17.43 -13.52 3.96
CA ALA A 243 16.33 -14.34 4.44
C ALA A 243 16.43 -14.64 5.95
N VAL A 244 17.63 -14.85 6.50
CA VAL A 244 17.83 -15.04 7.95
C VAL A 244 17.43 -13.77 8.71
N TRP A 245 17.89 -12.59 8.27
CA TRP A 245 17.51 -11.32 8.87
C TRP A 245 16.01 -11.04 8.76
N GLY A 246 15.40 -11.37 7.63
CA GLY A 246 13.96 -11.28 7.43
C GLY A 246 13.17 -12.19 8.37
N GLY A 247 13.67 -13.41 8.60
CA GLY A 247 13.11 -14.34 9.58
C GLY A 247 13.20 -13.79 11.00
N ALA A 248 14.35 -13.24 11.39
CA ALA A 248 14.53 -12.61 12.69
C ALA A 248 13.60 -11.40 12.87
N PHE A 249 13.49 -10.53 11.87
CA PHE A 249 12.56 -9.41 11.87
C PHE A 249 11.11 -9.86 12.01
N ALA A 250 10.68 -10.85 11.23
CA ALA A 250 9.33 -11.41 11.30
C ALA A 250 9.03 -12.00 12.70
N ALA A 251 9.98 -12.72 13.28
CA ALA A 251 9.84 -13.28 14.63
C ALA A 251 9.72 -12.17 15.69
N MET A 252 10.59 -11.16 15.66
CA MET A 252 10.53 -10.01 16.58
C MET A 252 9.20 -9.26 16.46
N ALA A 253 8.75 -8.99 15.23
CA ALA A 253 7.49 -8.31 14.96
C ALA A 253 6.29 -9.13 15.48
N ALA A 254 6.28 -10.45 15.26
CA ALA A 254 5.23 -11.34 15.74
C ALA A 254 5.18 -11.40 17.27
N ILE A 255 6.32 -11.60 17.93
CA ILE A 255 6.41 -11.65 19.40
C ILE A 255 5.96 -10.31 20.00
N GLY A 256 6.45 -9.20 19.47
CA GLY A 256 6.08 -7.85 19.92
C GLY A 256 4.58 -7.57 19.76
N LEU A 257 4.01 -7.91 18.60
CA LEU A 257 2.56 -7.76 18.36
C LEU A 257 1.73 -8.63 19.29
N VAL A 258 2.10 -9.89 19.50
CA VAL A 258 1.40 -10.79 20.43
C VAL A 258 1.45 -10.25 21.86
N ALA A 259 2.61 -9.77 22.32
CA ALA A 259 2.75 -9.16 23.64
C ALA A 259 1.87 -7.91 23.78
N CYS A 260 1.87 -7.03 22.78
CA CYS A 260 1.02 -5.84 22.74
C CYS A 260 -0.48 -6.18 22.74
N TRP A 261 -0.91 -7.16 21.94
CA TRP A 261 -2.32 -7.59 21.90
C TRP A 261 -2.77 -8.28 23.19
N ARG A 262 -1.90 -9.08 23.81
CA ARG A 262 -2.17 -9.68 25.12
C ARG A 262 -2.42 -8.59 26.16
N LYS A 263 -1.53 -7.59 26.25
CA LYS A 263 -1.71 -6.44 27.14
C LYS A 263 -3.01 -5.68 26.84
N ALA A 264 -3.23 -5.33 25.57
CA ALA A 264 -4.44 -4.65 25.11
C ALA A 264 -5.74 -5.39 25.46
N SER A 265 -5.76 -6.72 25.37
CA SER A 265 -6.94 -7.53 25.72
C SER A 265 -7.22 -7.56 27.23
N ILE A 266 -6.17 -7.57 28.06
CA ILE A 266 -6.29 -7.53 29.52
C ILE A 266 -6.82 -6.16 29.96
N GLU A 267 -6.25 -5.10 29.41
CA GLU A 267 -6.62 -3.71 29.73
C GLU A 267 -7.92 -3.26 29.04
N ARG A 268 -8.39 -4.02 28.03
CA ARG A 268 -9.51 -3.66 27.12
C ARG A 268 -9.34 -2.30 26.41
N THR A 269 -8.09 -1.83 26.33
CA THR A 269 -7.71 -0.58 25.69
C THR A 269 -6.64 -0.86 24.63
N PRO A 270 -7.04 -1.19 23.38
CA PRO A 270 -6.10 -1.55 22.32
C PRO A 270 -5.16 -0.41 21.91
N GLY A 271 -5.47 0.84 22.27
CA GLY A 271 -4.59 1.98 22.05
C GLY A 271 -4.19 2.08 20.58
N THR A 272 -2.88 2.11 20.32
CA THR A 272 -2.32 2.23 18.97
C THR A 272 -2.02 0.88 18.28
N VAL A 273 -2.14 -0.23 19.01
CA VAL A 273 -1.81 -1.59 18.52
C VAL A 273 -2.58 -1.97 17.24
N PRO A 274 -3.86 -1.62 17.05
CA PRO A 274 -4.58 -1.90 15.80
C PRO A 274 -3.91 -1.30 14.56
N ILE A 275 -3.38 -0.08 14.66
CA ILE A 275 -2.75 0.63 13.54
C ILE A 275 -1.41 -0.01 13.20
N VAL A 276 -0.61 -0.36 14.20
CA VAL A 276 0.64 -1.11 14.00
C VAL A 276 0.36 -2.49 13.38
N THR A 277 -0.72 -3.15 13.81
CA THR A 277 -1.15 -4.45 13.26
C THR A 277 -1.57 -4.34 11.80
N LEU A 278 -2.34 -3.31 11.45
CA LEU A 278 -2.71 -3.02 10.06
C LEU A 278 -1.47 -2.77 9.21
N ALA A 279 -0.56 -1.89 9.67
CA ALA A 279 0.64 -1.53 8.93
C ALA A 279 1.58 -2.74 8.70
N LEU A 280 1.95 -3.45 9.77
CA LEU A 280 2.83 -4.61 9.69
C LEU A 280 2.15 -5.78 8.96
N GLY A 281 0.88 -6.05 9.24
CA GLY A 281 0.12 -7.11 8.58
C GLY A 281 0.00 -6.87 7.08
N ALA A 282 -0.35 -5.65 6.66
CA ALA A 282 -0.46 -5.30 5.25
C ALA A 282 0.92 -5.38 4.56
N TYR A 283 1.99 -4.95 5.23
CA TYR A 283 3.34 -5.05 4.70
C TYR A 283 3.78 -6.50 4.49
N VAL A 284 3.62 -7.36 5.50
CA VAL A 284 3.97 -8.79 5.41
C VAL A 284 3.14 -9.49 4.34
N LEU A 285 1.84 -9.23 4.28
CA LEU A 285 0.95 -9.79 3.26
C LEU A 285 1.31 -9.28 1.86
N THR A 286 1.75 -8.03 1.71
CA THR A 286 2.24 -7.50 0.41
C THR A 286 3.46 -8.28 -0.07
N CYS A 287 4.44 -8.51 0.82
CA CYS A 287 5.60 -9.32 0.51
C CYS A 287 5.19 -10.78 0.18
N GLY A 288 4.21 -11.32 0.89
CA GLY A 288 3.66 -12.66 0.65
C GLY A 288 2.98 -12.77 -0.72
N LEU A 289 2.19 -11.77 -1.12
CA LEU A 289 1.55 -11.73 -2.44
C LEU A 289 2.59 -11.64 -3.57
N ILE A 290 3.68 -10.88 -3.37
CA ILE A 290 4.78 -10.81 -4.34
C ILE A 290 5.47 -12.17 -4.45
N ALA A 291 5.82 -12.79 -3.32
CA ALA A 291 6.44 -14.12 -3.31
C ALA A 291 5.54 -15.18 -3.96
N ALA A 292 4.25 -15.17 -3.65
CA ALA A 292 3.25 -16.07 -4.23
C ALA A 292 3.04 -15.86 -5.74
N ARG A 293 3.20 -14.62 -6.23
CA ARG A 293 3.16 -14.30 -7.66
C ARG A 293 4.37 -14.86 -8.40
N LEU A 294 5.53 -14.87 -7.75
CA LEU A 294 6.79 -15.35 -8.34
C LEU A 294 7.00 -16.86 -8.16
N ARG A 295 6.05 -17.60 -7.60
CA ARG A 295 6.23 -19.02 -7.23
C ARG A 295 6.66 -19.96 -8.38
N ALA A 296 6.39 -19.59 -9.62
CA ALA A 296 6.77 -20.35 -10.82
C ALA A 296 8.08 -19.87 -11.46
N GLU A 297 8.60 -18.71 -11.05
CA GLU A 297 9.86 -18.14 -11.54
C GLU A 297 11.02 -18.72 -10.75
N THR A 298 12.13 -19.11 -11.38
CA THR A 298 13.28 -19.76 -10.70
C THR A 298 14.43 -18.80 -10.39
N GLY A 299 14.58 -17.69 -11.11
CA GLY A 299 15.68 -16.74 -10.92
C GLY A 299 15.52 -15.76 -9.76
N ALA A 300 16.58 -15.53 -8.97
CA ALA A 300 16.59 -14.51 -7.90
C ALA A 300 16.42 -13.08 -8.44
N ALA A 301 16.88 -12.83 -9.67
CA ALA A 301 16.72 -11.55 -10.37
C ALA A 301 15.24 -11.14 -10.59
N THR A 302 14.29 -12.08 -10.46
CA THR A 302 12.85 -11.77 -10.57
C THR A 302 12.34 -10.84 -9.47
N LEU A 303 13.05 -10.74 -8.35
CA LEU A 303 12.74 -9.79 -7.26
C LEU A 303 13.07 -8.34 -7.62
N VAL A 304 14.01 -8.11 -8.57
CA VAL A 304 14.49 -6.77 -8.91
C VAL A 304 13.35 -5.84 -9.32
N ALA A 305 12.37 -6.35 -10.08
CA ALA A 305 11.20 -5.59 -10.51
C ALA A 305 10.28 -5.11 -9.35
N PHE A 306 10.43 -5.67 -8.15
CA PHE A 306 9.69 -5.29 -6.94
C PHE A 306 10.54 -4.50 -5.93
N LEU A 307 11.83 -4.35 -6.24
CA LEU A 307 12.84 -3.66 -5.44
C LEU A 307 13.38 -2.40 -6.13
N ILE A 308 12.90 -2.11 -7.34
CA ILE A 308 13.23 -0.91 -8.11
C ILE A 308 11.93 -0.22 -8.54
N GLY A 309 11.91 1.12 -8.45
CA GLY A 309 10.79 1.96 -8.87
C GLY A 309 9.73 2.22 -7.79
N GLY A 310 8.90 3.25 -7.98
CA GLY A 310 7.94 3.70 -6.96
C GLY A 310 6.73 2.78 -6.78
N ARG A 311 6.42 1.94 -7.77
CA ARG A 311 5.21 1.11 -7.82
C ARG A 311 5.04 0.18 -6.60
N TYR A 312 6.09 -0.46 -6.12
CA TYR A 312 6.01 -1.37 -4.97
C TYR A 312 6.65 -0.78 -3.71
N LEU A 313 7.59 0.16 -3.87
CA LEU A 313 8.37 0.72 -2.76
C LEU A 313 7.69 1.87 -2.00
N ILE A 314 6.62 2.47 -2.54
CA ILE A 314 5.86 3.45 -1.75
C ILE A 314 5.09 2.79 -0.58
N PHE A 315 4.66 1.54 -0.73
CA PHE A 315 3.90 0.81 0.29
C PHE A 315 4.67 0.61 1.61
N PRO A 316 5.92 0.13 1.63
CA PRO A 316 6.68 0.03 2.89
C PRO A 316 6.86 1.39 3.58
N ILE A 317 7.11 2.49 2.85
CA ILE A 317 7.17 3.84 3.45
C ILE A 317 5.82 4.24 4.01
N PHE A 318 4.74 3.99 3.26
CA PHE A 318 3.38 4.25 3.72
C PHE A 318 3.06 3.52 5.04
N TYR A 319 3.35 2.22 5.12
CA TYR A 319 3.13 1.44 6.34
C TYR A 319 4.03 1.92 7.48
N ALA A 320 5.28 2.27 7.20
CA ALA A 320 6.19 2.85 8.19
C ALA A 320 5.66 4.19 8.73
N VAL A 321 5.13 5.06 7.87
CA VAL A 321 4.54 6.34 8.28
C VAL A 321 3.26 6.14 9.11
N LEU A 322 2.39 5.20 8.73
CA LEU A 322 1.22 4.84 9.55
C LEU A 322 1.64 4.36 10.94
N ALA A 323 2.66 3.49 11.02
CA ALA A 323 3.19 3.02 12.30
C ALA A 323 3.85 4.15 13.09
N ALA A 324 4.64 5.02 12.45
CA ALA A 324 5.26 6.18 13.07
C ALA A 324 4.22 7.17 13.63
N GLY A 325 3.04 7.26 13.03
CA GLY A 325 1.92 8.06 13.55
C GLY A 325 1.46 7.67 14.95
N THR A 326 1.79 6.45 15.39
CA THR A 326 1.49 5.97 16.74
C THR A 326 2.50 6.44 17.79
N LEU A 327 3.66 6.94 17.37
CA LEU A 327 4.72 7.40 18.25
C LEU A 327 4.39 8.79 18.80
N ARG A 328 4.81 9.04 20.04
CA ARG A 328 4.72 10.36 20.69
C ARG A 328 6.01 11.13 20.43
N VAL A 329 6.08 11.75 19.27
CA VAL A 329 7.24 12.55 18.85
C VAL A 329 6.80 14.01 18.68
N PRO A 330 7.63 15.00 19.09
CA PRO A 330 7.32 16.40 18.86
C PRO A 330 7.11 16.74 17.38
N ALA A 331 6.16 17.63 17.09
CA ALA A 331 5.78 17.98 15.71
C ALA A 331 6.94 18.52 14.86
N TYR A 332 7.94 19.18 15.48
CA TYR A 332 9.10 19.69 14.76
C TYR A 332 9.95 18.57 14.14
N VAL A 333 9.96 17.36 14.71
CA VAL A 333 10.68 16.21 14.15
C VAL A 333 10.05 15.80 12.83
N TYR A 334 8.70 15.74 12.77
CA TYR A 334 7.98 15.47 11.53
C TYR A 334 8.16 16.59 10.51
N ALA A 335 8.21 17.86 10.95
CA ALA A 335 8.46 19.00 10.07
C ALA A 335 9.86 18.94 9.43
N VAL A 336 10.89 18.61 10.22
CA VAL A 336 12.26 18.40 9.71
C VAL A 336 12.30 17.22 8.73
N GLY A 337 11.61 16.11 9.05
CA GLY A 337 11.47 14.98 8.13
C GLY A 337 10.82 15.38 6.81
N ALA A 338 9.70 16.13 6.84
CA ALA A 338 9.01 16.61 5.65
C ALA A 338 9.89 17.54 4.80
N ALA A 339 10.59 18.48 5.44
CA ALA A 339 11.54 19.37 4.74
C ALA A 339 12.68 18.57 4.09
N GLY A 340 13.20 17.55 4.78
CA GLY A 340 14.19 16.62 4.22
C GLY A 340 13.68 15.88 2.98
N MET A 341 12.43 15.39 3.01
CA MET A 341 11.81 14.74 1.85
C MET A 341 11.63 15.72 0.67
N MET A 342 11.20 16.96 0.93
CA MET A 342 11.08 17.99 -0.11
C MET A 342 12.43 18.23 -0.80
N ILE A 343 13.50 18.39 -0.01
CA ILE A 343 14.87 18.56 -0.54
C ILE A 343 15.29 17.33 -1.32
N SER A 344 15.10 16.12 -0.76
CA SER A 344 15.44 14.87 -1.44
C SER A 344 14.72 14.73 -2.77
N THR A 345 13.43 15.07 -2.85
CA THR A 345 12.65 14.97 -4.08
C THR A 345 13.11 16.00 -5.11
N ALA A 346 13.43 17.23 -4.68
CA ALA A 346 14.01 18.22 -5.58
C ALA A 346 15.36 17.75 -6.16
N VAL A 347 16.22 17.14 -5.33
CA VAL A 347 17.49 16.54 -5.77
C VAL A 347 17.25 15.35 -6.71
N PHE A 348 16.32 14.46 -6.37
CA PHE A 348 15.97 13.31 -7.20
C PHE A 348 15.50 13.73 -8.58
N VAL A 349 14.51 14.63 -8.65
CA VAL A 349 13.95 15.12 -9.92
C VAL A 349 15.02 15.81 -10.78
N ARG A 350 15.92 16.58 -10.15
CA ARG A 350 16.92 17.37 -10.88
C ARG A 350 18.12 16.54 -11.35
N PHE A 351 18.59 15.58 -10.54
CA PHE A 351 19.89 14.93 -10.77
C PHE A 351 19.81 13.42 -11.01
N VAL A 352 18.76 12.75 -10.53
CA VAL A 352 18.65 11.28 -10.61
C VAL A 352 17.68 10.87 -11.70
N ALA A 353 16.48 11.46 -11.72
CA ALA A 353 15.45 11.13 -12.71
C ALA A 353 15.95 11.25 -14.17
N PRO A 354 16.74 12.27 -14.56
CA PRO A 354 17.29 12.35 -15.91
C PRO A 354 18.24 11.19 -16.26
N THR A 355 18.96 10.64 -15.28
CA THR A 355 19.86 9.50 -15.51
C THR A 355 19.11 8.18 -15.66
N LEU A 356 17.94 8.07 -15.03
CA LEU A 356 17.07 6.88 -15.12
C LEU A 356 16.19 6.92 -16.39
N TRP A 357 15.81 8.12 -16.84
CA TRP A 357 14.91 8.35 -17.96
C TRP A 357 15.42 9.46 -18.91
N PRO A 358 16.56 9.26 -19.58
CA PRO A 358 17.25 10.30 -20.36
C PRO A 358 16.42 10.84 -21.54
N SER A 359 15.39 10.13 -21.99
CA SER A 359 14.51 10.57 -23.08
C SER A 359 13.41 11.56 -22.66
N PHE A 360 13.20 11.78 -21.36
CA PHE A 360 12.11 12.62 -20.83
C PHE A 360 12.58 13.95 -20.21
N PHE A 361 13.89 14.11 -20.05
CA PHE A 361 14.50 15.31 -19.47
C PHE A 361 15.51 15.87 -20.48
N PRO A 362 15.18 16.99 -21.16
CA PRO A 362 16.07 17.64 -22.13
C PRO A 362 17.29 18.30 -21.48
#